data_AF-A0A815W0A5-F1
#
_entry.id   AF-A0A815W0A5-F1
#
_cell.length_a   1.000
_cell.length_b   1.000
_cell.length_c   1.000
_cell.angle_alpha   90.00
_cell.angle_beta   90.00
_cell.angle_gamma   90.00
#
_symmetry.space_group_name_H-M   'P 1'
#
loop_
_entity.id
_entity.type
_entity.pdbx_description
1 polymer ?
#
loop_
_entity_poly.entity_id
_entity_poly.type
_entity_poly.pdbx_seq_one_letter_code
_entity_poly.pdbx_strand_id
1 'polypeptide(L)'
;LLVDECHSRKIRVFIDCVFNHTDEECPLAQIDRNYWYYKGKHHPDDPYNWGPELNYDFQDQQLKVEPAVKFISDVVKYWFEEFHLDGIRFDAAKQMDNFEILGKLDRLARSIRSDQPFLSQAEYVPENKDICKENGGPVDVCWSSSFHHCLT
;
A
#
# COMPACT_ATOMS: atom_id res chain seq x y z
N LEU A 1 16.30 -11.30 15.42
CA LEU A 1 16.13 -11.70 13.99
C LEU A 1 16.35 -10.45 13.12
N LEU A 2 16.34 -10.54 11.77
CA LEU A 2 16.86 -9.50 10.84
C LEU A 2 16.61 -8.03 11.25
N VAL A 3 15.37 -7.66 11.58
CA VAL A 3 15.02 -6.29 11.96
C VAL A 3 15.79 -5.83 13.20
N ASP A 4 15.85 -6.65 14.25
CA ASP A 4 16.61 -6.35 15.47
C ASP A 4 18.11 -6.14 15.16
N GLU A 5 18.66 -6.95 14.26
CA GLU A 5 20.06 -6.84 13.84
C GLU A 5 20.30 -5.54 13.06
N CYS A 6 19.38 -5.15 12.17
CA CYS A 6 19.41 -3.85 11.51
C CYS A 6 19.34 -2.71 12.52
N HIS A 7 18.40 -2.76 13.46
CA HIS A 7 18.20 -1.74 14.49
C HIS A 7 19.42 -1.60 15.41
N SER A 8 20.05 -2.71 15.82
CA SER A 8 21.30 -2.69 16.60
C SER A 8 22.45 -1.97 15.89
N ARG A 9 22.41 -1.95 14.54
CA ARG A 9 23.36 -1.26 13.66
C ARG A 9 22.86 0.10 13.18
N LYS A 10 21.74 0.60 13.73
CA LYS A 10 21.12 1.89 13.38
C LYS A 10 20.63 1.95 11.92
N ILE A 11 20.23 0.82 11.35
CA ILE A 11 19.66 0.70 10.02
C ILE A 11 18.15 0.55 10.15
N ARG A 12 17.39 1.42 9.48
CA ARG A 12 15.93 1.36 9.42
C ARG A 12 15.49 0.36 8.36
N VAL A 13 14.39 -0.33 8.59
CA VAL A 13 13.83 -1.35 7.71
C VAL A 13 12.45 -0.93 7.24
N PHE A 14 12.27 -0.95 5.92
CA PHE A 14 11.03 -0.63 5.24
C PHE A 14 10.51 -1.89 4.57
N ILE A 15 9.19 -2.00 4.45
CA ILE A 15 8.55 -3.07 3.67
C ILE A 15 7.89 -2.50 2.43
N ASP A 16 8.00 -3.27 1.36
CA ASP A 16 7.25 -3.05 0.13
C ASP A 16 5.89 -3.75 0.23
N CYS A 17 4.81 -2.97 0.12
CA CYS A 17 3.45 -3.44 0.25
C CYS A 17 2.70 -3.32 -1.08
N VAL A 18 2.42 -4.48 -1.67
CA VAL A 18 1.59 -4.62 -2.88
C VAL A 18 0.12 -4.72 -2.46
N PHE A 19 -0.58 -3.60 -2.55
CA PHE A 19 -2.02 -3.53 -2.25
C PHE A 19 -2.86 -3.28 -3.50
N ASN A 20 -2.27 -2.89 -4.63
CA ASN A 20 -3.03 -2.62 -5.85
C ASN A 20 -3.56 -3.89 -6.54
N HIS A 21 -2.86 -5.02 -6.45
CA HIS A 21 -3.29 -6.30 -7.03
C HIS A 21 -2.82 -7.49 -6.20
N THR A 22 -3.29 -8.68 -6.57
CA THR A 22 -2.70 -9.96 -6.18
C THR A 22 -2.50 -10.86 -7.41
N ASP A 23 -1.84 -11.99 -7.23
CA ASP A 23 -1.84 -13.06 -8.24
C ASP A 23 -3.25 -13.69 -8.38
N GLU A 24 -3.57 -14.27 -9.54
CA GLU A 24 -4.82 -15.02 -9.75
C GLU A 24 -4.91 -16.25 -8.84
N GLU A 25 -3.77 -16.84 -8.45
CA GLU A 25 -3.68 -17.95 -7.51
C GLU A 25 -3.88 -17.52 -6.04
N CYS A 26 -4.06 -16.22 -5.76
CA CYS A 26 -4.33 -15.73 -4.41
C CYS A 26 -5.56 -16.44 -3.82
N PRO A 27 -5.48 -17.00 -2.58
CA PRO A 27 -6.62 -17.67 -1.96
C PRO A 27 -7.89 -16.82 -1.89
N LEU A 28 -7.78 -15.49 -1.75
CA LEU A 28 -8.93 -14.60 -1.76
C LEU A 28 -9.68 -14.66 -3.11
N ALA A 29 -8.95 -14.67 -4.22
CA ALA A 29 -9.51 -14.76 -5.56
C ALA A 29 -10.15 -16.14 -5.83
N GLN A 30 -9.52 -17.20 -5.31
CA GLN A 30 -10.01 -18.57 -5.44
C GLN A 30 -11.26 -18.86 -4.59
N ILE A 31 -11.41 -18.19 -3.45
CA ILE A 31 -12.58 -18.35 -2.55
C ILE A 31 -13.79 -17.59 -3.08
N ASP A 32 -13.66 -16.28 -3.30
CA ASP A 32 -14.74 -15.44 -3.83
C ASP A 32 -14.19 -14.16 -4.48
N ARG A 33 -13.83 -14.25 -5.76
CA ARG A 33 -13.26 -13.14 -6.52
C ARG A 33 -14.13 -11.86 -6.46
N ASN A 34 -15.45 -11.97 -6.50
CA ASN A 34 -16.33 -10.80 -6.56
C ASN A 34 -16.49 -10.10 -5.20
N TYR A 35 -16.19 -10.80 -4.11
CA TYR A 35 -16.22 -10.23 -2.77
C TYR A 35 -14.99 -9.37 -2.45
N TRP A 36 -13.84 -9.70 -3.05
CA TRP A 36 -12.56 -9.06 -2.75
C TRP A 36 -12.05 -8.14 -3.86
N TYR A 37 -12.40 -8.38 -5.11
CA TYR A 37 -11.80 -7.74 -6.28
C TYR A 37 -12.83 -7.07 -7.20
N TYR A 38 -12.35 -6.13 -8.02
CA TYR A 38 -13.17 -5.55 -9.07
C TYR A 38 -13.52 -6.61 -10.12
N LYS A 39 -14.73 -6.53 -10.70
CA LYS A 39 -15.18 -7.48 -11.74
C LYS A 39 -14.38 -7.35 -13.04
N GLY A 40 -13.86 -6.15 -13.31
CA GLY A 40 -12.93 -5.84 -14.40
C GLY A 40 -11.80 -4.97 -13.87
N LYS A 41 -10.97 -4.43 -14.77
CA LYS A 41 -9.92 -3.48 -14.38
C LYS A 41 -10.52 -2.22 -13.76
N HIS A 42 -9.96 -1.79 -12.63
CA HIS A 42 -10.17 -0.49 -12.01
C HIS A 42 -9.71 0.64 -12.97
N HIS A 43 -8.61 0.42 -13.69
CA HIS A 43 -8.11 1.30 -14.75
C HIS A 43 -8.17 0.59 -16.12
N PRO A 44 -9.30 0.67 -16.85
CA PRO A 44 -9.48 -0.05 -18.13
C PRO A 44 -8.46 0.32 -19.20
N ASP A 45 -7.98 1.57 -19.18
CA ASP A 45 -7.03 2.12 -20.14
C ASP A 45 -5.57 1.75 -19.83
N ASP A 46 -5.29 1.10 -18.70
CA ASP A 46 -3.96 0.61 -18.39
C ASP A 46 -3.61 -0.58 -19.30
N PRO A 47 -2.54 -0.47 -20.14
CA PRO A 47 -2.09 -1.59 -20.96
C PRO A 47 -1.58 -2.78 -20.13
N TYR A 48 -1.17 -2.57 -18.88
CA TYR A 48 -0.64 -3.62 -18.02
C TYR A 48 -1.76 -4.37 -17.28
N ASN A 49 -1.57 -5.65 -17.05
CA ASN A 49 -2.46 -6.49 -16.24
C ASN A 49 -1.60 -7.33 -15.30
N TRP A 50 -1.64 -6.99 -14.02
CA TRP A 50 -0.84 -7.63 -12.97
C TRP A 50 -1.61 -8.69 -12.19
N GLY A 51 -2.90 -8.88 -12.48
CA GLY A 51 -3.79 -9.80 -11.79
C GLY A 51 -5.03 -9.10 -11.21
N PRO A 52 -5.81 -9.77 -10.36
CA PRO A 52 -6.99 -9.21 -9.74
C PRO A 52 -6.68 -7.98 -8.88
N GLU A 53 -7.43 -6.90 -9.09
CA GLU A 53 -7.30 -5.63 -8.37
C GLU A 53 -8.30 -5.54 -7.21
N LEU A 54 -7.81 -5.24 -6.01
CA LEU A 54 -8.63 -5.23 -4.80
C LEU A 54 -9.70 -4.14 -4.87
N ASN A 55 -10.94 -4.49 -4.53
CA ASN A 55 -12.08 -3.57 -4.59
C ASN A 55 -12.27 -2.82 -3.27
N TYR A 56 -11.84 -1.57 -3.23
CA TYR A 56 -11.96 -0.73 -2.03
C TYR A 56 -13.31 -0.04 -1.90
N ASP A 57 -14.14 -0.06 -2.94
CA ASP A 57 -15.48 0.56 -2.94
C ASP A 57 -16.58 -0.41 -2.49
N PHE A 58 -16.28 -1.72 -2.45
CA PHE A 58 -17.25 -2.72 -2.04
C PHE A 58 -17.46 -2.71 -0.53
N GLN A 59 -18.73 -2.63 -0.14
CA GLN A 59 -19.16 -2.76 1.24
C GLN A 59 -20.14 -3.93 1.37
N ASP A 60 -19.80 -4.88 2.24
CA ASP A 60 -20.72 -5.91 2.69
C ASP A 60 -21.72 -5.28 3.67
N GLN A 61 -22.97 -5.12 3.22
CA GLN A 61 -24.02 -4.48 3.99
C GLN A 61 -24.50 -5.33 5.18
N GLN A 62 -24.36 -6.66 5.12
CA GLN A 62 -24.76 -7.55 6.20
C GLN A 62 -23.74 -7.51 7.34
N LEU A 63 -22.46 -7.60 6.99
CA LEU A 63 -21.35 -7.56 7.95
C LEU A 63 -20.92 -6.14 8.30
N LYS A 64 -21.40 -5.12 7.57
CA LYS A 64 -21.04 -3.70 7.71
C LYS A 64 -19.53 -3.48 7.63
N VAL A 65 -18.89 -4.11 6.64
CA VAL A 65 -17.44 -4.08 6.46
C VAL A 65 -17.07 -3.86 4.99
N GLU A 66 -15.97 -3.14 4.77
CA GLU A 66 -15.27 -3.10 3.50
C GLU A 66 -14.20 -4.20 3.53
N PRO A 67 -14.43 -5.38 2.91
CA PRO A 67 -13.59 -6.55 3.15
C PRO A 67 -12.14 -6.34 2.71
N ALA A 68 -11.91 -5.78 1.52
CA ALA A 68 -10.56 -5.50 1.04
C ALA A 68 -9.82 -4.50 1.95
N VAL A 69 -10.50 -3.42 2.36
CA VAL A 69 -9.93 -2.39 3.23
C VAL A 69 -9.60 -2.95 4.62
N LYS A 70 -10.47 -3.80 5.17
CA LYS A 70 -10.21 -4.51 6.44
C LYS A 70 -8.99 -5.42 6.31
N PHE A 71 -8.91 -6.22 5.25
CA PHE A 71 -7.82 -7.17 5.04
C PHE A 71 -6.46 -6.46 4.97
N ILE A 72 -6.30 -5.45 4.11
CA ILE A 72 -5.03 -4.72 4.00
C ILE A 72 -4.68 -3.97 5.30
N SER A 73 -5.68 -3.50 6.06
CA SER A 73 -5.46 -2.86 7.35
C SER A 73 -4.92 -3.86 8.37
N ASP A 74 -5.42 -5.08 8.36
CA ASP A 74 -4.92 -6.15 9.24
C ASP A 74 -3.53 -6.64 8.82
N VAL A 75 -3.22 -6.66 7.51
CA VAL A 75 -1.85 -6.92 7.00
C VAL A 75 -0.88 -5.84 7.49
N VAL A 76 -1.26 -4.56 7.40
CA VAL A 76 -0.44 -3.45 7.93
C VAL A 76 -0.22 -3.62 9.44
N LYS A 77 -1.27 -3.90 10.23
CA LYS A 77 -1.11 -4.13 11.67
C LYS A 77 -0.10 -5.24 11.96
N TYR A 78 -0.26 -6.39 11.31
CA TYR A 78 0.64 -7.54 11.50
C TYR A 78 2.11 -7.17 11.28
N TRP A 79 2.42 -6.50 10.18
CA TRP A 79 3.80 -6.13 9.87
C TRP A 79 4.41 -5.13 10.88
N PHE A 80 3.63 -4.15 11.34
CA PHE A 80 4.15 -3.11 12.24
C PHE A 80 4.12 -3.48 13.72
N GLU A 81 3.14 -4.28 14.15
CA GLU A 81 3.03 -4.81 15.51
C GLU A 81 4.07 -5.91 15.76
N GLU A 82 4.19 -6.89 14.85
CA GLU A 82 5.03 -8.08 15.08
C GLU A 82 6.49 -7.89 14.67
N PHE A 83 6.75 -7.17 13.57
CA PHE A 83 8.11 -7.05 13.00
C PHE A 83 8.76 -5.70 13.27
N HIS A 84 8.06 -4.75 13.91
CA HIS A 84 8.62 -3.47 14.33
C HIS A 84 9.26 -2.64 13.21
N LEU A 85 8.68 -2.69 12.01
CA LEU A 85 9.20 -1.96 10.85
C LEU A 85 9.14 -0.43 11.04
N ASP A 86 9.99 0.27 10.28
CA ASP A 86 10.19 1.72 10.40
C ASP A 86 9.48 2.54 9.31
N GLY A 87 8.92 1.85 8.31
CA GLY A 87 8.23 2.51 7.23
C GLY A 87 7.64 1.56 6.20
N ILE A 88 6.81 2.13 5.33
CA ILE A 88 6.08 1.43 4.28
C ILE A 88 6.37 2.07 2.93
N ARG A 89 6.56 1.25 1.91
CA ARG A 89 6.53 1.65 0.50
C ARG A 89 5.28 1.05 -0.13
N PHE A 90 4.40 1.89 -0.66
CA PHE A 90 3.23 1.46 -1.40
C PHE A 90 3.60 1.22 -2.86
N ASP A 91 3.51 -0.04 -3.28
CA ASP A 91 3.73 -0.46 -4.66
C ASP A 91 2.62 0.07 -5.57
N ALA A 92 3.03 0.53 -6.76
CA ALA A 92 2.16 1.03 -7.81
C ALA A 92 0.94 1.79 -7.25
N ALA A 93 1.18 2.77 -6.38
CA ALA A 93 0.16 3.55 -5.68
C ALA A 93 -0.78 4.27 -6.66
N LYS A 94 -0.31 4.53 -7.89
CA LYS A 94 -1.15 4.99 -9.00
C LYS A 94 -2.28 4.02 -9.35
N GLN A 95 -2.06 2.72 -9.25
CA GLN A 95 -3.09 1.71 -9.56
C GLN A 95 -4.11 1.54 -8.44
N MET A 96 -3.73 1.91 -7.21
CA MET A 96 -4.72 2.08 -6.16
C MET A 96 -5.58 3.32 -6.41
N ASP A 97 -4.95 4.41 -6.90
CA ASP A 97 -5.50 5.76 -7.13
C ASP A 97 -6.44 6.28 -6.02
N ASN A 98 -6.22 5.83 -4.79
CA ASN A 98 -7.12 6.06 -3.67
C ASN A 98 -6.36 6.67 -2.50
N PHE A 99 -6.29 8.00 -2.48
CA PHE A 99 -5.56 8.77 -1.47
C PHE A 99 -6.14 8.58 -0.07
N GLU A 100 -7.45 8.32 0.04
CA GLU A 100 -8.10 8.08 1.32
C GLU A 100 -7.60 6.77 1.94
N ILE A 101 -7.58 5.68 1.16
CA ILE A 101 -7.09 4.38 1.62
C ILE A 101 -5.59 4.45 1.92
N LEU A 102 -4.77 5.02 1.04
CA LEU A 102 -3.34 5.21 1.31
C LEU A 102 -3.10 5.99 2.61
N GLY A 103 -3.83 7.09 2.82
CA GLY A 103 -3.74 7.89 4.03
C GLY A 103 -4.23 7.15 5.28
N LYS A 104 -5.27 6.31 5.16
CA LYS A 104 -5.76 5.45 6.24
C LYS A 104 -4.68 4.44 6.67
N LEU A 105 -4.00 3.80 5.72
CA LEU A 105 -2.93 2.84 6.00
C LEU A 105 -1.69 3.51 6.59
N ASP A 106 -1.28 4.67 6.06
CA ASP A 106 -0.19 5.48 6.64
C ASP A 106 -0.48 5.84 8.10
N ARG A 107 -1.66 6.39 8.38
CA ARG A 107 -2.06 6.75 9.76
C ARG A 107 -2.11 5.53 10.67
N LEU A 108 -2.60 4.41 10.18
CA LEU A 108 -2.64 3.16 10.94
C LEU A 108 -1.23 2.70 11.33
N ALA A 109 -0.33 2.57 10.35
CA ALA A 109 1.05 2.16 10.59
C ALA A 109 1.77 3.12 11.57
N ARG A 110 1.58 4.43 11.41
CA ARG A 110 2.12 5.44 12.33
C ARG A 110 1.57 5.33 13.74
N SER A 111 0.29 5.04 13.89
CA SER A 111 -0.32 4.92 15.21
C SER A 111 0.28 3.77 16.02
N ILE A 112 0.69 2.69 15.34
CA ILE A 112 1.39 1.54 15.95
C ILE A 112 2.85 1.89 16.29
N ARG A 113 3.49 2.75 15.49
CA ARG A 113 4.88 3.18 15.66
C ARG A 113 5.00 4.58 16.28
N SER A 114 4.04 4.99 17.11
CA SER A 114 3.90 6.39 17.59
C SER A 114 5.14 6.96 18.28
N ASP A 115 5.94 6.10 18.90
CA ASP A 115 7.10 6.49 19.70
C ASP A 115 8.41 6.55 18.89
N GLN A 116 8.33 6.35 17.56
CA GLN A 116 9.49 6.29 16.69
C GLN A 116 9.30 7.09 15.40
N PRO A 117 10.38 7.62 14.79
CA PRO A 117 10.32 8.17 13.45
C PRO A 117 9.81 7.13 12.45
N PHE A 118 8.84 7.53 11.63
CA PHE A 118 8.21 6.69 10.61
C PHE A 118 8.18 7.42 9.28
N LEU A 119 8.48 6.71 8.19
CA LEU A 119 8.41 7.25 6.83
C LEU A 119 7.57 6.35 5.92
N SER A 120 6.75 6.97 5.09
CA SER A 120 5.89 6.37 4.07
C SER A 120 6.32 6.84 2.69
N GLN A 121 6.35 5.93 1.75
CA GLN A 121 6.78 6.16 0.38
C GLN A 121 5.72 5.61 -0.57
N ALA A 122 5.56 6.23 -1.73
CA ALA A 122 4.71 5.69 -2.80
C ALA A 122 5.47 5.63 -4.11
N GLU A 123 5.26 4.56 -4.87
CA GLU A 123 5.56 4.53 -6.30
C GLU A 123 4.33 5.02 -7.07
N TYR A 124 4.45 6.18 -7.72
CA TYR A 124 3.40 6.73 -8.58
C TYR A 124 4.02 7.14 -9.90
N VAL A 125 3.79 6.38 -10.99
CA VAL A 125 4.47 6.59 -12.27
C VAL A 125 3.47 6.89 -13.41
N PRO A 126 3.58 8.03 -14.13
CA PRO A 126 4.56 9.10 -13.92
C PRO A 126 4.34 9.81 -12.57
N GLU A 127 5.41 10.41 -12.04
CA GLU A 127 5.39 11.10 -10.74
C GLU A 127 4.20 12.05 -10.59
N ASN A 128 3.42 11.85 -9.53
CA ASN A 128 2.42 12.81 -9.08
C ASN A 128 2.89 13.42 -7.76
N LYS A 129 3.15 14.72 -7.74
CA LYS A 129 3.60 15.43 -6.52
C LYS A 129 2.49 15.56 -5.48
N ASP A 130 1.23 15.51 -5.90
CA ASP A 130 0.08 15.66 -5.02
C ASP A 130 -0.07 14.48 -4.05
N ILE A 131 0.60 13.35 -4.31
CA ILE A 131 0.63 12.22 -3.37
C ILE A 131 1.43 12.52 -2.09
N CYS A 132 2.34 13.50 -2.14
CA CYS A 132 3.18 13.87 -1.01
C CYS A 132 2.42 14.77 -0.02
N LYS A 133 2.64 14.57 1.29
CA LYS A 133 2.05 15.35 2.39
C LYS A 133 2.34 16.83 2.31
N GLU A 134 3.50 17.22 1.79
CA GLU A 134 3.83 18.64 1.55
C GLU A 134 2.82 19.34 0.62
N ASN A 135 2.13 18.57 -0.23
CA ASN A 135 1.09 19.04 -1.15
C ASN A 135 -0.33 18.62 -0.70
N GLY A 136 -0.50 18.14 0.54
CA GLY A 136 -1.78 17.66 1.07
C GLY A 136 -2.09 16.18 0.81
N GLY A 137 -1.14 15.43 0.23
CA GLY A 137 -1.28 14.01 -0.06
C GLY A 137 -1.07 13.07 1.13
N PRO A 138 -1.25 11.75 0.93
CA PRO A 138 -1.23 10.77 2.01
C PRO A 138 0.16 10.32 2.50
N VAL A 139 1.22 10.40 1.69
CA VAL A 139 2.54 9.82 2.02
C VAL A 139 3.63 10.87 2.15
N ASP A 140 4.78 10.56 2.77
CA ASP A 140 5.83 11.57 2.97
C ASP A 140 6.63 11.84 1.69
N VAL A 141 6.90 10.81 0.89
CA VAL A 141 7.72 10.91 -0.32
C VAL A 141 7.19 10.05 -1.46
N CYS A 142 7.47 10.47 -2.70
CA CYS A 142 7.17 9.73 -3.92
C CYS A 142 8.48 9.31 -4.61
N TRP A 143 8.52 8.12 -5.19
CA TRP A 143 9.66 7.67 -5.98
C TRP A 143 9.86 8.53 -7.22
N SER A 144 11.09 9.00 -7.44
CA SER A 144 11.41 9.85 -8.59
C SER A 144 11.90 9.05 -9.80
N SER A 145 10.98 8.64 -10.67
CA SER A 145 11.32 8.00 -11.95
C SER A 145 11.95 8.98 -12.95
N SER A 146 11.59 10.26 -12.91
CA SER A 146 12.10 11.29 -13.81
C SER A 146 13.59 11.54 -13.58
N PHE A 147 14.04 11.59 -12.32
CA PHE A 147 15.45 11.69 -12.00
C PHE A 147 16.24 10.48 -12.51
N HIS A 148 15.69 9.27 -12.36
CA HIS A 148 16.29 8.06 -12.93
C HIS A 148 16.46 8.15 -14.46
N HIS A 149 15.40 8.54 -15.18
CA HIS A 149 15.43 8.67 -16.64
C HIS A 149 16.35 9.80 -17.14
N CYS A 150 16.63 10.83 -16.34
CA CYS A 150 17.62 11.85 -16.69
C CYS A 150 19.06 11.32 -16.65
N LEU A 151 19.31 10.19 -15.99
CA LEU A 151 20.66 9.62 -15.77
C LEU A 151 20.95 8.38 -16.64
N THR A 152 19.95 7.84 -17.35
CA THR A 152 20.05 6.63 -18.18
C THR A 152 19.73 6.94 -19.63
#